data_AF-W1YR48-F1
#
_entry.id   AF-W1YR48-F1
#
_cell.length_a   1.000
_cell.length_b   1.000
_cell.length_c   1.000
_cell.angle_alpha   90.00
_cell.angle_beta   90.00
_cell.angle_gamma   90.00
#
_symmetry.space_group_name_H-M   'P 1'
#
loop_
_entity.id
_entity.type
_entity.pdbx_description
1 polymer ?
#
loop_
_entity_poly.entity_id
_entity_poly.type
_entity_poly.pdbx_seq_one_letter_code
_entity_poly.pdbx_strand_id
1 'polypeptide(L)' 'GKPLEHQYEIGKAFALLRPATPGYKTISSVFDKALRDIASGADVQASLDQAVKDIDADITSNNGYKVS' A
#
# COMPACT_ATOMS: atom_id res chain seq x y z
N GLY A 1 -15.39 11.57 -28.06
CA GLY A 1 -14.82 11.35 -26.73
C GLY A 1 -14.23 9.97 -26.69
N LYS A 2 -12.94 9.85 -26.42
CA LYS A 2 -12.31 8.54 -26.28
C LYS A 2 -12.76 7.93 -24.95
N PRO A 3 -13.03 6.60 -24.86
CA PRO A 3 -13.64 5.98 -23.67
C PRO A 3 -12.91 6.18 -22.34
N LEU A 4 -11.68 6.69 -22.34
CA LEU A 4 -10.85 6.89 -21.15
C LEU A 4 -10.34 8.33 -20.99
N GLU A 5 -10.76 9.29 -21.83
CA GLU A 5 -10.26 10.67 -21.79
C GLU A 5 -10.41 11.29 -20.39
N HIS A 6 -11.58 11.14 -19.77
CA HIS A 6 -11.82 11.66 -18.41
C HIS A 6 -10.95 10.98 -17.35
N GLN A 7 -10.71 9.67 -17.49
CA GLN A 7 -9.90 8.91 -16.54
C GLN A 7 -8.42 9.28 -16.65
N TYR A 8 -7.95 9.54 -17.87
CA TYR A 8 -6.62 10.04 -18.14
C TYR A 8 -6.40 11.42 -17.52
N GLU A 9 -7.32 12.36 -17.70
CA GLU A 9 -7.21 13.70 -17.11
C GLU A 9 -7.26 13.67 -15.57
N ILE A 10 -8.15 12.86 -14.98
CA ILE A 10 -8.19 12.65 -13.52
C ILE A 10 -6.87 12.04 -13.02
N GLY A 11 -6.36 11.01 -13.71
CA GLY A 11 -5.09 10.38 -13.36
C GLY A 11 -3.93 11.37 -13.42
N LYS A 12 -3.88 12.21 -14.46
CA LYS A 12 -2.85 13.25 -14.61
C LYS A 12 -2.91 14.31 -13.50
N ALA A 13 -4.11 14.65 -13.04
CA ALA A 13 -4.30 15.68 -12.01
C ALA A 13 -4.07 15.18 -10.57
N PHE A 14 -4.39 13.91 -10.29
CA PHE A 14 -4.49 13.43 -8.90
C PHE A 14 -3.71 12.15 -8.59
N ALA A 15 -3.20 11.41 -9.59
CA ALA A 15 -2.44 10.20 -9.32
C ALA A 15 -0.99 10.51 -8.94
N LEU A 16 -0.46 9.75 -8.00
CA LEU A 16 0.97 9.73 -7.69
C LEU A 16 1.59 8.45 -8.23
N LEU A 17 2.79 8.57 -8.80
CA LEU A 17 3.59 7.41 -9.15
C LEU A 17 3.97 6.66 -7.87
N ARG A 18 3.75 5.34 -7.88
CA ARG A 18 4.13 4.49 -6.76
C ARG A 18 5.66 4.38 -6.70
N PRO A 19 6.28 4.50 -5.51
CA PRO A 19 7.71 4.24 -5.37
C PRO A 19 8.05 2.82 -5.85
N ALA A 20 9.07 2.70 -6.71
CA ALA A 20 9.56 1.41 -7.17
C ALA A 20 10.42 0.75 -6.07
N THR A 21 9.78 0.06 -5.13
CA THR A 21 10.44 -0.72 -4.08
C THR A 21 10.14 -2.22 -4.25
N PRO A 22 11.14 -3.12 -4.09
CA PRO A 22 10.90 -4.56 -4.04
C PRO A 22 9.88 -4.98 -2.97
N GLY A 23 9.77 -4.22 -1.87
CA GLY A 23 8.82 -4.47 -0.78
C GLY A 23 7.35 -4.18 -1.12
N TYR A 24 7.05 -3.64 -2.32
CA TYR A 24 5.70 -3.21 -2.68
C TYR A 24 4.65 -4.31 -2.54
N LYS A 25 4.99 -5.54 -2.93
CA LYS A 25 4.07 -6.68 -2.86
C LYS A 25 3.66 -6.98 -1.41
N THR A 26 4.62 -6.99 -0.48
CA THR A 26 4.34 -7.25 0.93
C THR A 26 3.52 -6.12 1.54
N ILE A 27 3.94 -4.86 1.33
CA ILE A 27 3.23 -3.67 1.80
C ILE A 27 1.76 -3.69 1.37
N SER A 28 1.52 -3.91 0.07
CA SER A 28 0.15 -3.95 -0.48
C SER A 28 -0.69 -5.06 0.16
N SER A 29 -0.11 -6.25 0.32
CA SER A 29 -0.81 -7.40 0.90
C SER A 29 -1.17 -7.19 2.38
N VAL A 30 -0.26 -6.59 3.16
CA VAL A 30 -0.50 -6.31 4.58
C VAL A 30 -1.56 -5.23 4.74
N PHE A 31 -1.47 -4.15 3.97
CA PHE A 31 -2.47 -3.09 4.00
C PHE A 31 -3.87 -3.58 3.58
N ASP A 32 -3.94 -4.38 2.51
CA ASP A 32 -5.18 -5.02 2.06
C ASP A 32 -5.81 -5.91 3.13
N LYS A 33 -4.98 -6.63 3.90
CA LYS A 33 -5.47 -7.43 5.03
C LYS A 33 -6.05 -6.53 6.12
N ALA A 34 -5.34 -5.48 6.51
CA ALA A 34 -5.81 -4.55 7.54
C ALA A 34 -7.17 -3.93 7.16
N LEU A 35 -7.34 -3.51 5.90
CA LEU A 35 -8.62 -3.00 5.41
C LEU A 35 -9.75 -4.03 5.48
N ARG A 36 -9.47 -5.30 5.16
CA ARG A 36 -10.45 -6.39 5.28
C ARG A 36 -10.83 -6.66 6.73
N ASP A 37 -9.85 -6.64 7.64
CA ASP A 37 -10.10 -6.84 9.06
C ASP A 37 -10.98 -5.70 9.62
N ILE A 38 -10.67 -4.45 9.25
CA ILE A 38 -11.46 -3.26 9.62
C ILE A 38 -12.88 -3.36 9.05
N ALA A 39 -13.03 -3.71 7.77
CA ALA A 39 -14.34 -3.92 7.16
C ALA A 39 -15.15 -5.03 7.83
N SER A 40 -14.47 -5.99 8.48
CA SER A 40 -15.06 -7.07 9.25
C SER A 40 -15.34 -6.71 10.72
N GLY A 41 -15.08 -5.47 11.12
CA GLY A 41 -15.40 -4.94 12.46
C GLY A 41 -14.24 -4.93 13.46
N ALA A 42 -12.99 -5.13 13.01
CA ALA A 42 -11.83 -4.96 13.87
C ALA A 42 -11.62 -3.47 14.26
N ASP A 43 -10.93 -3.24 15.38
CA ASP A 43 -10.53 -1.90 15.80
C ASP A 43 -9.58 -1.26 14.78
N VAL A 44 -9.91 -0.05 14.32
CA VAL A 44 -9.21 0.64 13.25
C VAL A 44 -7.75 0.91 13.62
N GLN A 45 -7.52 1.47 14.80
CA GLN A 45 -6.17 1.87 15.20
C GLN A 45 -5.29 0.63 15.40
N ALA A 46 -5.79 -0.38 16.10
CA ALA A 46 -5.05 -1.61 16.35
C ALA A 46 -4.72 -2.37 15.04
N SER A 47 -5.65 -2.42 14.08
CA SER A 47 -5.41 -3.06 12.77
C SER A 47 -4.33 -2.32 11.97
N LEU A 48 -4.35 -0.99 11.96
CA LEU A 48 -3.35 -0.18 11.27
C LEU A 48 -1.98 -0.23 11.98
N ASP A 49 -1.96 -0.21 13.31
CA ASP A 49 -0.72 -0.36 14.09
C ASP A 49 -0.06 -1.71 13.84
N GLN A 50 -0.85 -2.78 13.73
CA GLN A 50 -0.32 -4.10 13.40
C GLN A 50 0.23 -4.12 11.97
N ALA A 51 -0.47 -3.51 11.02
CA ALA A 51 0.02 -3.40 9.64
C ALA A 51 1.37 -2.69 9.55
N VAL A 52 1.55 -1.59 10.30
CA VAL A 52 2.84 -0.88 10.39
C VAL A 52 3.93 -1.81 10.93
N LYS A 53 3.67 -2.51 12.05
CA LYS A 53 4.64 -3.45 12.64
C LYS A 53 5.07 -4.54 11.66
N ASP A 54 4.10 -5.13 10.95
CA ASP A 54 4.37 -6.21 10.00
C ASP A 54 5.21 -5.72 8.80
N ILE A 55 4.90 -4.52 8.30
CA ILE A 55 5.65 -3.89 7.21
C ILE A 55 7.07 -3.52 7.66
N ASP A 56 7.23 -2.91 8.84
CA ASP A 56 8.55 -2.52 9.36
C ASP A 56 9.42 -3.74 9.63
N ALA A 57 8.83 -4.84 10.12
CA ALA A 57 9.53 -6.10 10.32
C ALA A 57 10.02 -6.69 8.99
N ASP A 58 9.20 -6.66 7.93
CA ASP A 58 9.57 -7.11 6.60
C ASP A 58 10.68 -6.24 5.99
N ILE A 59 10.53 -4.91 6.04
CA ILE A 59 11.56 -3.96 5.58
C ILE A 59 12.88 -4.22 6.32
N THR A 60 12.85 -4.38 7.64
CA THR A 60 14.05 -4.65 8.46
C THR A 60 14.69 -5.97 8.09
N SER A 61 13.88 -7.04 7.94
CA SER A 61 14.36 -8.39 7.59
C SER A 61 14.98 -8.45 6.19
N ASN A 62 14.61 -7.53 5.30
CA ASN A 62 15.15 -7.39 3.95
C ASN A 62 16.17 -6.25 3.84
N ASN A 63 16.81 -5.85 4.95
CA ASN A 63 17.86 -4.83 5.00
C ASN A 63 17.44 -3.49 4.36
N GLY A 64 16.17 -3.13 4.47
CA GLY A 64 15.60 -1.91 3.91
C GLY A 64 15.34 -1.94 2.41
N TYR A 65 15.37 -3.11 1.76
CA TYR A 65 15.21 -3.25 0.30
C TYR A 65 16.15 -2.37 -0.51
N LYS A 66 17.34 -2.08 0.02
CA LYS A 66 18.34 -1.26 -0.65
C LYS A 66 18.78 -1.97 -1.93
N VAL A 67 18.61 -1.29 -3.06
CA VAL A 67 19.17 -1.72 -4.33
C VAL A 67 20.67 -1.39 -4.27
N SER A 68 21.51 -2.43 -4.36
CA SER A 68 22.98 -2.30 -4.46
C SER A 68 23.39 -1.69 -5.78
#